data_AF-A0A2V1E124-F1
#
_entry.id   AF-A0A2V1E124-F1
#
_cell.length_a   1.000
_cell.length_b   1.000
_cell.length_c   1.000
_cell.angle_alpha   90.00
_cell.angle_beta   90.00
_cell.angle_gamma   90.00
#
_symmetry.space_group_name_H-M   'P 1'
#
loop_
_entity.id
_entity.type
_entity.pdbx_description
1 polymer ?
#
loop_
_entity_poly.entity_id
_entity_poly.type
_entity_poly.pdbx_seq_one_letter_code
_entity_poly.pdbx_strand_id
1 'polypeptide(L)'
;MTTTTPNPQIRGPGIQYVASSLSPTHTPPLDEPTFLKWYDTEHLPDIVSTSGMPNAFRAFHVDKTSPYGTRECPRPFFAFYPMPRLEFTQGDEFRTIRIQSEMLQVTECAG
;
A
#
# COMPACT_ATOMS: atom_id res chain seq x y z
N MET A 1 28.15 19.16 -20.66
CA MET A 1 27.99 19.15 -19.19
C MET A 1 26.51 18.93 -18.91
N THR A 2 26.10 17.72 -18.55
CA THR A 2 24.71 17.42 -18.18
C THR A 2 24.51 17.80 -16.72
N THR A 3 23.74 18.85 -16.48
CA THR A 3 23.30 19.23 -15.14
C THR A 3 22.27 18.21 -14.66
N THR A 4 22.72 17.24 -13.86
CA THR A 4 21.82 16.39 -13.08
C THR A 4 21.14 17.27 -12.03
N THR A 5 19.87 17.62 -12.25
CA THR A 5 19.04 18.23 -11.22
C THR A 5 19.06 17.30 -10.01
N PRO A 6 19.45 17.75 -8.79
CA PRO A 6 19.40 16.89 -7.62
C PRO A 6 17.96 16.42 -7.45
N ASN A 7 17.75 15.11 -7.45
CA ASN A 7 16.46 14.53 -7.11
C ASN A 7 16.05 15.14 -5.76
N PRO A 8 14.92 15.86 -5.65
CA PRO A 8 14.55 16.51 -4.39
C PRO A 8 14.47 15.43 -3.31
N GLN A 9 15.41 15.48 -2.37
CA GLN A 9 15.47 14.50 -1.30
C GLN A 9 14.23 14.69 -0.43
N ILE A 10 13.29 13.76 -0.55
CA ILE A 10 12.11 13.68 0.31
C ILE A 10 12.59 13.48 1.75
N ARG A 11 12.23 14.40 2.65
CA ARG A 11 12.72 14.46 4.04
C ARG A 11 11.66 15.03 4.97
N GLY A 12 11.80 14.76 6.27
CA GLY A 12 10.94 15.33 7.32
C GLY A 12 9.63 14.56 7.51
N PRO A 13 8.73 15.03 8.39
CA PRO A 13 7.50 14.31 8.69
C PRO A 13 6.49 14.35 7.54
N GLY A 14 5.66 13.32 7.43
CA GLY A 14 4.60 13.27 6.43
C GLY A 14 3.71 12.04 6.59
N ILE A 15 2.98 11.72 5.53
CA ILE A 15 2.03 10.61 5.49
C ILE A 15 2.20 9.88 4.16
N GLN A 16 2.21 8.55 4.21
CA GLN A 16 1.97 7.75 3.02
C GLN A 16 0.45 7.52 2.89
N TYR A 17 -0.13 8.06 1.83
CA TYR A 17 -1.57 7.98 1.51
C TYR A 17 -1.79 6.94 0.41
N VAL A 18 -2.56 5.89 0.68
CA VAL A 18 -2.80 4.80 -0.28
C VAL A 18 -4.30 4.57 -0.42
N ALA A 19 -4.86 5.02 -1.55
CA ALA A 19 -6.19 4.62 -1.99
C ALA A 19 -6.08 3.52 -3.05
N SER A 20 -6.84 2.44 -2.90
CA SER A 20 -6.80 1.27 -3.78
C SER A 20 -8.18 0.65 -4.04
N SER A 21 -8.23 -0.21 -5.04
CA SER A 21 -9.34 -1.10 -5.38
C SER A 21 -8.78 -2.50 -5.68
N LEU A 22 -9.61 -3.52 -5.62
CA LEU A 22 -9.24 -4.81 -6.21
C LEU A 22 -9.22 -4.68 -7.74
N SER A 23 -8.31 -5.41 -8.39
CA SER A 23 -8.29 -5.49 -9.84
C SER A 23 -9.36 -6.49 -10.32
N PRO A 24 -10.28 -6.09 -11.21
CA PRO A 24 -11.28 -7.00 -11.77
C PRO A 24 -10.66 -8.01 -12.74
N THR A 25 -9.41 -7.85 -13.15
CA THR A 25 -8.72 -8.72 -14.11
C THR A 25 -7.78 -9.75 -13.46
N HIS A 26 -7.67 -9.76 -12.13
CA HIS A 26 -6.87 -10.78 -11.43
C HIS A 26 -7.50 -12.17 -11.63
N THR A 27 -6.67 -13.18 -11.92
CA THR A 27 -7.11 -14.55 -12.17
C THR A 27 -6.29 -15.52 -11.30
N PRO A 28 -6.92 -16.28 -10.38
CA PRO A 28 -8.36 -16.26 -10.07
C PRO A 28 -8.78 -14.91 -9.46
N PRO A 29 -10.07 -14.53 -9.50
CA PRO A 29 -10.52 -13.29 -8.87
C PRO A 29 -10.19 -13.27 -7.37
N LEU A 30 -9.50 -12.23 -6.91
CA LEU A 30 -9.26 -12.00 -5.49
C LEU A 30 -10.56 -11.49 -4.86
N ASP A 31 -11.00 -12.14 -3.79
CA ASP A 31 -12.16 -11.69 -3.02
C ASP A 31 -11.75 -10.68 -1.92
N GLU A 32 -12.73 -9.85 -1.52
CA GLU A 32 -12.52 -8.83 -0.50
C GLU A 32 -12.11 -9.42 0.86
N PRO A 33 -12.79 -10.44 1.42
CA PRO A 33 -12.37 -11.06 2.69
C PRO A 33 -10.91 -11.51 2.72
N THR A 34 -10.41 -12.15 1.66
CA THR A 34 -9.03 -12.61 1.53
C THR A 34 -8.06 -11.43 1.51
N PHE A 35 -8.38 -10.38 0.75
CA PHE A 35 -7.59 -9.14 0.73
C PHE A 35 -7.53 -8.45 2.10
N LEU A 36 -8.64 -8.41 2.84
CA LEU A 36 -8.68 -7.82 4.17
C LEU A 36 -7.90 -8.64 5.19
N LYS A 37 -8.03 -9.97 5.14
CA LYS A 37 -7.27 -10.88 5.98
C LYS A 37 -5.77 -10.70 5.78
N TRP A 38 -5.30 -10.60 4.54
CA TRP A 38 -3.89 -10.36 4.24
C TRP A 38 -3.36 -9.09 4.93
N TYR A 39 -4.14 -8.00 4.88
CA TYR A 39 -3.77 -6.79 5.60
C TYR A 39 -3.66 -7.01 7.11
N ASP A 40 -4.65 -7.66 7.70
CA ASP A 40 -4.75 -7.82 9.15
C ASP A 40 -3.67 -8.78 9.70
N THR A 41 -3.32 -9.82 8.95
CA THR A 41 -2.44 -10.90 9.45
C THR A 41 -1.01 -10.85 8.92
N GLU A 42 -0.74 -10.15 7.82
CA GLU A 42 0.58 -10.10 7.20
C GLU A 42 1.05 -8.66 6.97
N HIS A 43 0.34 -7.89 6.15
CA HIS A 43 0.86 -6.60 5.67
C HIS A 43 0.96 -5.54 6.77
N LEU A 44 -0.09 -5.32 7.56
CA LEU A 44 -0.03 -4.33 8.64
C LEU A 44 1.00 -4.70 9.70
N PRO A 45 1.08 -5.96 10.19
CA PRO A 45 2.16 -6.41 11.07
C PRO A 45 3.54 -6.10 10.52
N ASP A 46 3.80 -6.40 9.24
CA ASP A 46 5.09 -6.11 8.60
C ASP A 46 5.37 -4.60 8.58
N ILE A 47 4.39 -3.77 8.21
CA ILE A 47 4.54 -2.31 8.18
C ILE A 47 4.88 -1.74 9.56
N VAL A 48 4.10 -2.07 10.59
CA VAL A 48 4.26 -1.48 11.93
C VAL A 48 5.47 -2.04 12.68
N SER A 49 6.03 -3.16 12.21
CA SER A 49 7.31 -3.68 12.70
C SER A 49 8.52 -2.87 12.23
N THR A 50 8.35 -2.03 11.21
CA THR A 50 9.44 -1.17 10.71
C THR A 50 9.71 0.02 11.60
N SER A 51 10.94 0.53 11.53
CA SER A 51 11.37 1.72 12.29
C SER A 51 10.73 3.03 11.81
N GLY A 52 10.16 3.05 10.60
CA GLY A 52 9.68 4.28 9.94
C GLY A 52 8.17 4.50 9.95
N MET A 53 7.38 3.46 10.22
CA MET A 53 5.91 3.49 10.10
C MET A 53 5.23 2.89 11.34
N PRO A 54 5.34 3.53 12.51
CA PRO A 54 4.93 2.93 13.80
C PRO A 54 3.42 2.74 13.97
N ASN A 55 2.61 3.34 13.09
CA ASN A 55 1.16 3.28 13.14
C ASN A 55 0.60 3.13 11.73
N ALA A 56 -0.53 2.45 11.64
CA ALA A 56 -1.27 2.28 10.41
C ALA A 56 -2.77 2.42 10.67
N PHE A 57 -3.47 2.97 9.70
CA PHE A 57 -4.92 3.12 9.73
C PHE A 57 -5.50 2.58 8.44
N ARG A 58 -6.65 1.92 8.54
CA ARG A 58 -7.42 1.48 7.38
C ARG A 58 -8.86 1.96 7.49
N ALA A 59 -9.42 2.30 6.34
CA ALA A 59 -10.81 2.67 6.21
C ALA A 59 -11.36 2.21 4.86
N PHE A 60 -12.68 2.19 4.78
CA PHE A 60 -13.42 2.04 3.54
C PHE A 60 -14.12 3.35 3.23
N HIS A 61 -14.26 3.66 1.94
CA HIS A 61 -15.14 4.74 1.52
C HIS A 61 -16.58 4.42 1.94
N VAL A 62 -17.31 5.44 2.43
CA VAL A 62 -18.68 5.27 2.93
C VAL A 62 -19.65 4.74 1.87
N ASP A 63 -19.42 5.13 0.61
CA ASP A 63 -20.21 4.68 -0.55
C ASP A 63 -19.66 3.41 -1.23
N LYS A 64 -18.81 2.62 -0.55
CA LYS A 64 -18.28 1.37 -1.12
C LYS A 64 -19.39 0.34 -1.30
N THR A 65 -19.80 0.13 -2.55
CA THR A 65 -20.73 -0.94 -2.95
C THR A 65 -20.06 -2.10 -3.68
N SER A 66 -18.80 -1.94 -4.09
CA SER A 66 -18.00 -2.93 -4.83
C SER A 66 -16.52 -2.85 -4.42
N PRO A 67 -15.81 -3.98 -4.27
CA PRO A 67 -14.36 -3.96 -4.01
C PRO A 67 -13.54 -3.49 -5.22
N TYR A 68 -14.10 -3.56 -6.42
CA TYR A 68 -13.47 -3.10 -7.66
C TYR A 68 -13.63 -1.58 -7.87
N GLY A 69 -14.35 -0.90 -6.97
CA GLY A 69 -14.72 0.50 -7.09
C GLY A 69 -15.96 0.72 -7.95
N THR A 70 -16.45 1.95 -7.91
CA THR A 70 -17.54 2.50 -8.74
C THR A 70 -17.07 3.76 -9.45
N ARG A 71 -17.93 4.39 -10.26
CA ARG A 71 -17.61 5.67 -10.90
C ARG A 71 -17.36 6.77 -9.87
N GLU A 72 -18.18 6.81 -8.82
CA GLU A 72 -18.14 7.81 -7.75
C GLU A 72 -17.05 7.47 -6.72
N CYS A 73 -16.73 6.18 -6.57
CA CYS A 73 -15.73 5.68 -5.62
C CYS A 73 -14.81 4.65 -6.31
N PRO A 74 -13.88 5.08 -7.18
CA PRO A 74 -13.04 4.17 -7.96
C PRO A 74 -12.01 3.41 -7.12
N ARG A 75 -11.69 3.92 -5.92
CA ARG A 75 -10.69 3.34 -5.00
C ARG A 75 -11.27 3.26 -3.59
N PRO A 76 -12.08 2.24 -3.29
CA PRO A 76 -12.89 2.19 -2.09
C PRO A 76 -12.11 1.82 -0.83
N PHE A 77 -10.88 1.34 -0.95
CA PHE A 77 -10.02 0.99 0.17
C PHE A 77 -9.03 2.12 0.44
N PHE A 78 -8.82 2.42 1.72
CA PHE A 78 -7.85 3.41 2.15
C PHE A 78 -6.93 2.83 3.22
N ALA A 79 -5.63 3.09 3.08
CA ALA A 79 -4.63 2.92 4.12
C ALA A 79 -3.79 4.19 4.22
N PHE A 80 -3.46 4.61 5.44
CA PHE A 80 -2.47 5.64 5.64
C PHE A 80 -1.54 5.36 6.81
N TYR A 81 -0.33 5.87 6.67
CA TYR A 81 0.77 5.63 7.58
C TYR A 81 1.44 6.95 7.91
N PRO A 82 1.27 7.48 9.13
CA PRO A 82 2.04 8.61 9.61
C PRO A 82 3.52 8.24 9.68
N MET A 83 4.36 9.07 9.07
CA MET A 83 5.80 8.84 8.98
C MET A 83 6.52 10.01 9.64
N PRO A 84 7.26 9.79 10.75
CA PRO A 84 8.07 10.84 11.37
C PRO A 84 9.17 11.36 10.44
N ARG A 85 9.63 10.51 9.51
CA ARG A 85 10.76 10.75 8.61
C ARG A 85 10.50 10.12 7.24
N LEU A 86 10.05 10.92 6.27
CA LEU A 86 9.77 10.46 4.91
C LEU A 86 11.02 9.97 4.18
N GLU A 87 12.23 10.37 4.60
CA GLU A 87 13.46 9.80 4.07
C GLU A 87 13.57 8.28 4.29
N PHE A 88 12.81 7.71 5.24
CA PHE A 88 12.67 6.27 5.41
C PHE A 88 12.28 5.56 4.11
N THR A 89 11.41 6.16 3.30
CA THR A 89 10.93 5.59 2.01
C THR A 89 12.03 5.34 0.99
N GLN A 90 13.21 5.93 1.19
CA GLN A 90 14.37 5.78 0.30
C GLN A 90 15.39 4.75 0.81
N GLY A 91 15.19 4.21 2.03
CA GLY A 91 16.12 3.29 2.69
C GLY A 91 15.84 1.81 2.40
N ASP A 92 16.81 0.96 2.76
CA ASP A 92 16.73 -0.49 2.51
C ASP A 92 15.65 -1.17 3.34
N GLU A 93 15.42 -0.72 4.59
CA GLU A 93 14.35 -1.26 5.44
C GLU A 93 12.96 -1.01 4.84
N PHE A 94 12.71 0.12 4.19
CA PHE A 94 11.43 0.33 3.51
C PHE A 94 11.23 -0.66 2.34
N ARG A 95 12.31 -1.10 1.70
CA ARG A 95 12.25 -2.08 0.60
C ARG A 95 11.99 -3.51 1.08
N THR A 96 12.15 -3.80 2.38
CA THR A 96 11.86 -5.14 2.92
C THR A 96 10.38 -5.37 3.18
N ILE A 97 9.56 -4.30 3.20
CA ILE A 97 8.11 -4.38 3.34
C ILE A 97 7.53 -5.21 2.19
N ARG A 98 6.95 -6.37 2.52
CA ARG A 98 6.40 -7.29 1.52
C ARG A 98 4.99 -6.87 1.13
N ILE A 99 4.78 -6.76 -0.18
CA ILE A 99 3.46 -6.57 -0.79
C ILE A 99 2.97 -7.84 -1.52
N GLN A 100 3.82 -8.86 -1.58
CA GLN A 100 3.52 -10.17 -2.14
C GLN A 100 3.15 -11.13 -1.01
N SER A 101 2.18 -12.00 -1.27
CA SER A 101 1.74 -13.02 -0.33
C SER A 101 1.18 -14.22 -1.08
N GLU A 102 1.44 -15.42 -0.56
CA GLU A 102 0.82 -16.65 -1.04
C GLU A 102 -0.71 -16.59 -0.88
N MET A 103 -1.22 -15.90 0.15
CA MET A 103 -2.65 -15.70 0.37
C MET A 103 -3.32 -14.96 -0.78
N LEU A 104 -2.61 -14.01 -1.40
CA LEU A 104 -3.13 -13.22 -2.50
C LEU A 104 -3.00 -13.92 -3.86
N GLN A 105 -2.30 -15.06 -3.93
CA GLN A 105 -2.09 -15.83 -5.16
C GLN A 105 -1.54 -14.99 -6.34
N VAL A 106 -0.82 -13.91 -6.02
CA VAL A 106 -0.14 -13.06 -7.02
C VAL A 106 1.17 -13.74 -7.41
N THR A 107 1.13 -14.60 -8.42
CA THR A 107 2.32 -15.00 -9.17
C THR A 107 2.70 -13.89 -10.17
N GLU A 108 4.00 -13.66 -10.32
CA GLU A 108 4.68 -12.58 -11.07
C GLU A 108 3.81 -11.77 -12.06
N CYS A 109 3.81 -10.43 -11.91
CA CYS A 109 3.55 -9.57 -13.06
C CYS A 109 4.66 -9.84 -14.08
N ALA A 110 4.32 -10.45 -15.22
CA ALA A 110 5.24 -10.55 -16.36
C ALA A 110 5.75 -9.13 -16.67
N GLY A 111 7.07 -8.97 -16.59
CA GLY A 111 7.78 -7.71 -16.83
C GLY A 111 7.71 -7.23 -18.28
#